data_AF-A0A2V8TQR4-F1
#
_entry.id   AF-A0A2V8TQR4-F1
#
_cell.length_a   1.000
_cell.length_b   1.000
_cell.length_c   1.000
_cell.angle_alpha   90.00
_cell.angle_beta   90.00
_cell.angle_gamma   90.00
#
_symmetry.space_group_name_H-M   'P 1'
#
loop_
_entity.id
_entity.type
_entity.pdbx_description
1 polymer ?
#
loop_
_entity_poly.entity_id
_entity_poly.type
_entity_poly.pdbx_seq_one_letter_code
_entity_poly.pdbx_strand_id
1 'polypeptide(L)'
;MAAPSKGRSPKALRFAAARIARFARQQKRSLRPFRLTGGGVVLEQRLLPVERVGLYVPGGRHPLCSTVLMGAIPARVAGCREVILCTPPRRDGSVAPEILAAAEEAGVDRVFAAGGAQAIAAMAFGTRSIPAADLVVGPGNRYVAAAKALVAGAAGIDFVAGPTELLVIADRSADPETLASDLLAQAEHDADARLWLLALGEKIVRDVRRHLQRQIHGLPAGSPIRQAAESSLSRIEVIQCGSRAEACEAANRIAPEHLSVQVSSPRALLPRLVNYGSLFIGSGSAVALGDYVSGPNHILPTAGAARHSGGLSVLRFLKVVTIQEVKQAGLPRLGRVGMLMASLEGLEAHARSIGIRLGERPVEAVLFS
;
A
#
# COMPACT_ATOMS: atom_id res chain seq x y z
N MET A 1 1.18 -4.59 -38.24
CA MET A 1 0.85 -4.48 -36.80
C MET A 1 -0.15 -5.58 -36.46
N ALA A 2 0.27 -6.62 -35.76
CA ALA A 2 -0.64 -7.70 -35.36
C ALA A 2 -1.66 -7.17 -34.34
N ALA A 3 -2.95 -7.36 -34.61
CA ALA A 3 -4.00 -7.09 -33.65
C ALA A 3 -3.74 -7.91 -32.36
N PRO A 4 -3.90 -7.33 -31.16
CA PRO A 4 -3.74 -8.08 -29.93
C PRO A 4 -4.73 -9.24 -29.92
N SER A 5 -4.24 -10.46 -29.69
CA SER A 5 -5.05 -11.68 -29.69
C SER A 5 -6.19 -11.55 -28.67
N LYS A 6 -7.42 -11.37 -29.17
CA LYS A 6 -8.64 -11.08 -28.40
C LYS A 6 -9.01 -12.10 -27.29
N GLY A 7 -8.25 -13.20 -27.12
CA GLY A 7 -8.50 -14.24 -26.12
C GLY A 7 -7.43 -14.49 -25.05
N ARG A 8 -6.21 -13.92 -25.15
CA ARG A 8 -5.10 -14.21 -24.19
C ARG A 8 -5.07 -13.27 -22.98
N SER A 9 -5.34 -11.97 -23.18
CA SER A 9 -5.32 -10.95 -22.11
C SER A 9 -6.35 -11.21 -20.99
N PRO A 10 -7.62 -11.58 -21.27
CA PRO A 10 -8.62 -11.79 -20.21
C PRO A 10 -8.32 -12.98 -19.29
N LYS A 11 -7.68 -14.04 -19.80
CA LYS A 11 -7.29 -15.19 -18.98
C LYS A 11 -6.18 -14.83 -17.98
N ALA A 12 -5.23 -14.01 -18.39
CA ALA A 12 -4.15 -13.53 -17.52
C ALA A 12 -4.71 -12.62 -16.41
N LEU A 13 -5.60 -11.68 -16.76
CA LEU A 13 -6.27 -10.82 -15.77
C LEU A 13 -7.05 -11.64 -14.74
N ARG A 14 -7.88 -12.60 -15.18
CA ARG A 14 -8.59 -13.53 -14.29
C ARG A 14 -7.66 -14.31 -13.36
N PHE A 15 -6.55 -14.80 -13.90
CA PHE A 15 -5.57 -15.55 -13.12
C PHE A 15 -4.95 -14.68 -12.02
N ALA A 16 -4.49 -13.48 -12.36
CA ALA A 16 -3.97 -12.51 -11.40
C ALA A 16 -5.03 -12.14 -10.35
N ALA A 17 -6.23 -11.77 -10.80
CA ALA A 17 -7.34 -11.37 -9.96
C ALA A 17 -7.71 -12.43 -8.92
N ALA A 18 -7.79 -13.70 -9.33
CA ALA A 18 -8.09 -14.80 -8.42
C ALA A 18 -7.05 -14.94 -7.30
N ARG A 19 -5.75 -14.75 -7.62
CA ARG A 19 -4.66 -14.86 -6.64
C ARG A 19 -4.63 -13.67 -5.68
N ILE A 20 -4.82 -12.46 -6.19
CA ILE A 20 -4.93 -11.24 -5.38
C ILE A 20 -6.13 -11.35 -4.42
N ALA A 21 -7.29 -11.75 -4.94
CA ALA A 21 -8.51 -11.93 -4.14
C ALA A 21 -8.33 -13.01 -3.07
N ARG A 22 -7.64 -14.12 -3.38
CA ARG A 22 -7.35 -15.18 -2.41
C ARG A 22 -6.51 -14.64 -1.26
N PHE A 23 -5.45 -13.90 -1.55
CA PHE A 23 -4.58 -13.33 -0.52
C PHE A 23 -5.31 -12.27 0.32
N ALA A 24 -6.04 -11.35 -0.32
CA ALA A 24 -6.84 -10.33 0.37
C ALA A 24 -7.91 -10.96 1.29
N ARG A 25 -8.60 -12.03 0.86
CA ARG A 25 -9.58 -12.72 1.72
C ARG A 25 -8.91 -13.35 2.95
N GLN A 26 -7.70 -13.89 2.79
CA GLN A 26 -6.96 -14.44 3.92
C GLN A 26 -6.55 -13.35 4.91
N GLN A 27 -6.05 -12.20 4.42
CA GLN A 27 -5.75 -11.04 5.27
C GLN A 27 -7.01 -10.51 6.00
N LYS A 28 -8.17 -10.48 5.34
CA LYS A 28 -9.41 -10.05 6.00
C LYS A 28 -9.79 -10.96 7.17
N ARG A 29 -9.58 -12.27 7.01
CA ARG A 29 -9.89 -13.28 8.04
C ARG A 29 -8.94 -13.24 9.24
N SER A 30 -7.77 -12.60 9.12
CA SER A 30 -6.84 -12.49 10.25
C SER A 30 -7.23 -11.41 11.26
N LEU A 31 -8.09 -10.46 10.90
CA LEU A 31 -8.67 -9.46 11.81
C LEU A 31 -10.12 -9.83 12.13
N ARG A 32 -10.45 -9.94 13.43
CA ARG A 32 -11.77 -10.43 13.87
C ARG A 32 -12.51 -9.40 14.75
N PRO A 33 -13.83 -9.24 14.59
CA PRO A 33 -14.64 -8.56 15.58
C PRO A 33 -14.66 -9.38 16.88
N PHE A 34 -14.85 -8.70 18.01
CA PHE A 34 -14.96 -9.35 19.32
C PHE A 34 -15.95 -8.61 20.23
N ARG A 35 -16.39 -9.30 21.28
CA ARG A 35 -17.20 -8.77 22.38
C ARG A 35 -16.58 -9.19 23.70
N LEU A 36 -16.37 -8.24 24.61
CA LEU A 36 -15.97 -8.45 26.00
C LEU A 36 -17.16 -8.12 26.90
N THR A 37 -17.43 -8.96 27.89
CA THR A 37 -18.53 -8.75 28.85
C THR A 37 -18.05 -9.04 30.26
N GLY A 38 -18.32 -8.12 31.18
CA GLY A 38 -17.94 -8.27 32.58
C GLY A 38 -18.31 -7.04 33.40
N GLY A 39 -18.62 -7.23 34.69
CA GLY A 39 -18.88 -6.13 35.62
C GLY A 39 -20.01 -5.18 35.19
N GLY A 40 -21.03 -5.69 34.48
CA GLY A 40 -22.12 -4.86 33.94
C GLY A 40 -21.75 -4.01 32.71
N VAL A 41 -20.62 -4.29 32.06
CA VAL A 41 -20.17 -3.58 30.85
C VAL A 41 -20.07 -4.56 29.68
N VAL A 42 -20.49 -4.12 28.50
CA VAL A 42 -20.27 -4.80 27.22
C VAL A 42 -19.43 -3.89 26.33
N LEU A 43 -18.29 -4.39 25.85
CA LEU A 43 -17.40 -3.68 24.94
C LEU A 43 -17.26 -4.50 23.66
N GLU A 44 -17.35 -3.87 22.50
CA GLU A 44 -17.23 -4.57 21.21
C GLU A 44 -16.29 -3.87 20.26
N GLN A 45 -15.70 -4.65 19.36
CA GLN A 45 -15.00 -4.18 18.18
C GLN A 45 -15.74 -4.66 16.92
N ARG A 46 -16.06 -3.73 16.02
CA ARG A 46 -16.61 -4.02 14.70
C ARG A 46 -15.62 -3.62 13.61
N LEU A 47 -15.69 -4.33 12.49
CA LEU A 47 -14.92 -4.06 11.28
C LEU A 47 -15.90 -3.61 10.20
N LEU A 48 -15.86 -2.35 9.81
CA LEU A 48 -16.77 -1.77 8.83
C LEU A 48 -16.00 -1.33 7.59
N PRO A 49 -16.41 -1.69 6.37
CA PRO A 49 -15.74 -1.19 5.18
C PRO A 49 -15.89 0.33 5.05
N VAL A 50 -14.92 0.95 4.39
CA VAL A 50 -15.09 2.30 3.84
C VAL A 50 -16.20 2.27 2.79
N GLU A 51 -17.03 3.31 2.71
CA GLU A 51 -18.19 3.29 1.81
C GLU A 51 -17.77 3.49 0.35
N ARG A 52 -17.04 4.58 0.04
CA ARG A 52 -16.53 4.87 -1.29
C ARG A 52 -15.00 4.98 -1.33
N VAL A 53 -14.38 4.27 -2.27
CA VAL A 53 -12.95 4.30 -2.54
C VAL A 53 -12.69 4.98 -3.88
N GLY A 54 -11.77 5.94 -3.89
CA GLY A 54 -11.17 6.51 -5.10
C GLY A 54 -9.84 5.84 -5.41
N LEU A 55 -9.75 5.13 -6.53
CA LEU A 55 -8.54 4.49 -7.00
C LEU A 55 -7.89 5.34 -8.11
N TYR A 56 -6.71 5.87 -7.83
CA TYR A 56 -5.88 6.46 -8.87
C TYR A 56 -5.04 5.39 -9.55
N VAL A 57 -5.11 5.32 -10.87
CA VAL A 57 -4.25 4.43 -11.68
C VAL A 57 -3.40 5.28 -12.61
N PRO A 58 -2.06 5.21 -12.51
CA PRO A 58 -1.19 5.89 -13.45
C PRO A 58 -1.45 5.43 -14.89
N GLY A 59 -1.32 6.36 -15.82
CA GLY A 59 -1.33 6.09 -17.25
C GLY A 59 -0.37 7.03 -17.98
N GLY A 60 -0.41 7.02 -19.31
CA GLY A 60 0.53 7.74 -20.15
C GLY A 60 1.40 6.78 -20.96
N ARG A 61 2.63 6.49 -20.49
CA ARG A 61 3.58 5.61 -21.21
C ARG A 61 3.07 4.17 -21.34
N HIS A 62 2.52 3.60 -20.26
CA HIS A 62 2.02 2.23 -20.22
C HIS A 62 0.70 2.13 -19.44
N PRO A 63 -0.28 1.32 -19.89
CA PRO A 63 -1.50 1.08 -19.14
C PRO A 63 -1.24 0.07 -18.00
N LEU A 64 -1.27 0.53 -16.75
CA LEU A 64 -1.02 -0.31 -15.58
C LEU A 64 -2.26 -1.09 -15.13
N CYS A 65 -2.67 -2.08 -15.92
CA CYS A 65 -3.82 -2.92 -15.61
C CYS A 65 -3.66 -3.71 -14.29
N SER A 66 -2.43 -4.07 -13.90
CA SER A 66 -2.15 -4.69 -12.62
C SER A 66 -2.51 -3.80 -11.43
N THR A 67 -2.23 -2.49 -11.50
CA THR A 67 -2.59 -1.53 -10.45
C THR A 67 -4.10 -1.41 -10.27
N VAL A 68 -4.89 -1.59 -11.33
CA VAL A 68 -6.34 -1.68 -11.22
C VAL A 68 -6.74 -2.86 -10.33
N LEU A 69 -6.20 -4.05 -10.61
CA LEU A 69 -6.47 -5.26 -9.84
C LEU A 69 -6.01 -5.11 -8.39
N MET A 70 -4.79 -4.60 -8.18
CA MET A 70 -4.17 -4.42 -6.87
C MET A 70 -4.91 -3.39 -6.01
N GLY A 71 -5.53 -2.37 -6.61
CA GLY A 71 -6.33 -1.39 -5.89
C GLY A 71 -7.76 -1.84 -5.61
N ALA A 72 -8.47 -2.29 -6.64
CA ALA A 72 -9.92 -2.53 -6.55
C ALA A 72 -10.29 -3.86 -5.89
N ILE A 73 -9.51 -4.93 -6.11
CA ILE A 73 -9.84 -6.25 -5.53
C ILE A 73 -9.82 -6.23 -4.00
N PRO A 74 -8.81 -5.68 -3.31
CA PRO A 74 -8.85 -5.59 -1.85
C PRO A 74 -10.01 -4.74 -1.34
N ALA A 75 -10.38 -3.65 -2.01
CA ALA A 75 -11.55 -2.83 -1.67
C ALA A 75 -12.86 -3.65 -1.75
N ARG A 76 -13.03 -4.41 -2.84
CA ARG A 76 -14.18 -5.31 -3.00
C ARG A 76 -14.21 -6.44 -1.98
N VAL A 77 -13.05 -7.02 -1.67
CA VAL A 77 -12.96 -8.06 -0.62
C VAL A 77 -13.29 -7.47 0.76
N ALA A 78 -12.90 -6.22 1.05
CA ALA A 78 -13.30 -5.51 2.27
C ALA A 78 -14.83 -5.36 2.36
N GLY A 79 -15.48 -5.14 1.23
CA GLY A 79 -16.92 -4.90 1.13
C GLY A 79 -17.25 -3.43 0.88
N CYS A 80 -16.32 -2.66 0.31
CA CYS A 80 -16.57 -1.28 -0.09
C CYS A 80 -17.70 -1.23 -1.12
N ARG A 81 -18.67 -0.35 -0.85
CA ARG A 81 -19.91 -0.24 -1.62
C ARG A 81 -19.63 0.29 -3.03
N GLU A 82 -18.78 1.31 -3.12
CA GLU A 82 -18.42 1.92 -4.39
C GLU A 82 -16.90 2.05 -4.54
N VAL A 83 -16.38 1.66 -5.70
CA VAL A 83 -14.99 1.84 -6.13
C VAL A 83 -15.01 2.63 -7.43
N ILE A 84 -14.56 3.87 -7.37
CA ILE A 84 -14.36 4.72 -8.55
C ILE A 84 -12.89 4.72 -8.95
N LEU A 85 -12.62 4.82 -10.24
CA LEU A 85 -11.27 4.83 -10.79
C LEU A 85 -11.03 6.09 -11.59
N CYS A 86 -9.92 6.77 -11.32
CA CYS A 86 -9.40 7.86 -12.15
C CYS A 86 -8.11 7.42 -12.83
N THR A 87 -8.04 7.58 -14.14
CA THR A 87 -6.84 7.35 -14.96
C THR A 87 -6.71 8.45 -16.00
N PRO A 88 -5.48 8.94 -16.31
CA PRO A 88 -5.32 9.90 -17.40
C PRO A 88 -5.77 9.29 -18.74
N PRO A 89 -6.48 10.07 -19.58
CA PRO A 89 -6.85 9.61 -20.91
C PRO A 89 -5.64 9.54 -21.85
N ARG A 90 -5.81 8.80 -22.93
CA ARG A 90 -4.97 8.84 -24.12
C ARG A 90 -5.14 10.19 -24.83
N ARG A 91 -4.27 10.48 -25.81
CA ARG A 91 -4.32 11.74 -26.58
C ARG A 91 -5.66 11.98 -27.29
N ASP A 92 -6.37 10.91 -27.63
CA ASP A 92 -7.70 10.93 -28.25
C ASP A 92 -8.85 11.05 -27.23
N GLY A 93 -8.55 11.25 -25.93
CA GLY A 93 -9.53 11.32 -24.86
C GLY A 93 -10.01 9.97 -24.32
N SER A 94 -9.63 8.85 -24.96
CA SER A 94 -10.08 7.52 -24.56
C SER A 94 -9.31 6.95 -23.36
N VAL A 95 -9.93 6.03 -22.62
CA VAL A 95 -9.23 5.21 -21.61
C VAL A 95 -8.69 3.96 -22.29
N ALA A 96 -7.50 3.52 -21.87
CA ALA A 96 -6.89 2.32 -22.41
C ALA A 96 -7.79 1.07 -22.21
N PRO A 97 -8.06 0.25 -23.26
CA PRO A 97 -8.89 -0.94 -23.14
C PRO A 97 -8.38 -1.95 -22.08
N GLU A 98 -7.07 -1.99 -21.86
CA GLU A 98 -6.45 -2.83 -20.83
C GLU A 98 -6.86 -2.40 -19.41
N ILE A 99 -7.00 -1.10 -19.18
CA ILE A 99 -7.51 -0.56 -17.91
C ILE A 99 -8.99 -0.87 -17.76
N LEU A 100 -9.79 -0.70 -18.81
CA LEU A 100 -11.22 -1.01 -18.79
C LEU A 100 -11.49 -2.49 -18.53
N ALA A 101 -10.74 -3.39 -19.19
CA ALA A 101 -10.86 -4.83 -18.97
C ALA A 101 -10.48 -5.24 -17.54
N ALA A 102 -9.43 -4.64 -16.97
CA ALA A 102 -9.05 -4.90 -15.58
C ALA A 102 -10.04 -4.27 -14.59
N ALA A 103 -10.63 -3.12 -14.92
CA ALA A 103 -11.65 -2.46 -14.13
C ALA A 103 -12.92 -3.33 -14.05
N GLU A 104 -13.36 -3.89 -15.18
CA GLU A 104 -14.47 -4.84 -15.24
C GLU A 104 -14.17 -6.10 -14.40
N GLU A 105 -13.00 -6.72 -14.60
CA GLU A 105 -12.58 -7.91 -13.86
C GLU A 105 -12.47 -7.69 -12.35
N ALA A 106 -11.96 -6.54 -11.92
CA ALA A 106 -11.82 -6.19 -10.50
C ALA A 106 -13.11 -5.63 -9.88
N GLY A 107 -14.16 -5.45 -10.69
CA GLY A 107 -15.43 -4.87 -10.27
C GLY A 107 -15.33 -3.40 -9.89
N VAL A 108 -14.72 -2.55 -10.69
CA VAL A 108 -14.80 -1.08 -10.52
C VAL A 108 -16.18 -0.60 -10.98
N ASP A 109 -16.83 0.30 -10.24
CA ASP A 109 -18.18 0.79 -10.59
C ASP A 109 -18.14 1.83 -11.70
N ARG A 110 -17.20 2.78 -11.62
CA ARG A 110 -17.14 3.94 -12.52
C ARG A 110 -15.69 4.29 -12.84
N VAL A 111 -15.42 4.52 -14.12
CA VAL A 111 -14.10 4.95 -14.61
C VAL A 111 -14.19 6.38 -15.13
N PHE A 112 -13.27 7.23 -14.70
CA PHE A 112 -13.16 8.62 -15.08
C PHE A 112 -11.82 8.88 -15.78
N ALA A 113 -11.91 9.53 -16.94
CA ALA A 113 -10.77 9.97 -17.73
C ALA A 113 -10.12 11.23 -17.13
N ALA A 114 -9.50 11.09 -15.97
CA ALA A 114 -8.79 12.16 -15.26
C ALA A 114 -7.51 11.63 -14.61
N GLY A 115 -6.39 12.33 -14.77
CA GLY A 115 -5.12 12.00 -14.13
C GLY A 115 -4.56 13.15 -13.29
N GLY A 116 -3.40 12.95 -12.68
CA GLY A 116 -2.66 14.00 -11.95
C GLY A 116 -3.32 14.47 -10.64
N ALA A 117 -2.84 15.60 -10.13
CA ALA A 117 -3.29 16.21 -8.88
C ALA A 117 -4.80 16.56 -8.90
N GLN A 118 -5.30 16.99 -10.05
CA GLN A 118 -6.71 17.32 -10.25
C GLN A 118 -7.64 16.11 -10.11
N ALA A 119 -7.19 14.91 -10.49
CA ALA A 119 -7.96 13.69 -10.28
C ALA A 119 -8.03 13.32 -8.80
N ILE A 120 -6.94 13.52 -8.06
CA ILE A 120 -6.89 13.33 -6.61
C ILE A 120 -7.83 14.31 -5.90
N ALA A 121 -7.76 15.60 -6.26
CA ALA A 121 -8.66 16.61 -5.71
C ALA A 121 -10.13 16.31 -6.04
N ALA A 122 -10.43 15.91 -7.28
CA ALA A 122 -11.79 15.56 -7.69
C ALA A 122 -12.36 14.36 -6.93
N MET A 123 -11.54 13.34 -6.64
CA MET A 123 -11.96 12.20 -5.82
C MET A 123 -12.07 12.58 -4.34
N ALA A 124 -11.23 13.47 -3.81
CA ALA A 124 -11.28 13.87 -2.40
C ALA A 124 -12.46 14.79 -2.08
N PHE A 125 -12.74 15.78 -2.93
CA PHE A 125 -13.76 16.81 -2.67
C PHE A 125 -15.06 16.61 -3.45
N GLY A 126 -15.05 15.73 -4.46
CA GLY A 126 -16.16 15.59 -5.39
C GLY A 126 -16.25 16.73 -6.41
N THR A 127 -16.98 16.47 -7.48
CA THR A 127 -17.34 17.41 -8.55
C THR A 127 -18.76 17.11 -9.01
N ARG A 128 -19.26 17.84 -10.03
CA ARG A 128 -20.55 17.52 -10.68
C ARG A 128 -20.61 16.10 -11.23
N SER A 129 -19.48 15.51 -11.63
CA SER A 129 -19.43 14.20 -12.30
C SER A 129 -18.75 13.11 -11.47
N ILE A 130 -17.68 13.47 -10.75
CA ILE A 130 -16.87 12.55 -9.92
C ILE A 130 -17.36 12.67 -8.48
N PRO A 131 -17.88 11.60 -7.86
CA PRO A 131 -18.33 11.65 -6.47
C PRO A 131 -17.13 11.73 -5.50
N ALA A 132 -17.33 12.38 -4.36
CA ALA A 132 -16.33 12.40 -3.28
C ALA A 132 -16.18 11.01 -2.66
N ALA A 133 -14.94 10.53 -2.55
CA ALA A 133 -14.54 9.27 -1.95
C ALA A 133 -14.04 9.49 -0.52
N ASP A 134 -14.32 8.55 0.37
CA ASP A 134 -13.86 8.59 1.76
C ASP A 134 -12.38 8.22 1.90
N LEU A 135 -11.85 7.45 0.94
CA LEU A 135 -10.47 6.96 0.91
C LEU A 135 -9.94 7.02 -0.53
N VAL A 136 -8.81 7.70 -0.75
CA VAL A 136 -8.10 7.77 -2.03
C VAL A 136 -6.81 6.95 -1.96
N VAL A 137 -6.69 5.95 -2.83
CA VAL A 137 -5.54 5.04 -2.89
C VAL A 137 -4.91 5.00 -4.27
N GLY A 138 -3.70 4.46 -4.35
CA GLY A 138 -3.02 4.22 -5.62
C GLY A 138 -1.68 4.95 -5.73
N PRO A 139 -0.72 4.39 -6.45
CA PRO A 139 0.58 5.01 -6.69
C PRO A 139 0.46 6.13 -7.72
N GLY A 140 1.48 6.98 -7.80
CA GLY A 140 1.55 8.00 -8.84
C GLY A 140 2.86 8.76 -8.79
N ASN A 141 3.04 9.67 -9.76
CA ASN A 141 4.22 10.51 -9.78
C ASN A 141 4.22 11.51 -8.60
N ARG A 142 5.31 12.30 -8.49
CA ARG A 142 5.48 13.33 -7.45
C ARG A 142 4.29 14.28 -7.25
N TYR A 143 3.56 14.62 -8.32
CA TYR A 143 2.40 15.52 -8.24
C TYR A 143 1.17 14.83 -7.64
N VAL A 144 0.95 13.57 -7.99
CA VAL A 144 -0.09 12.73 -7.39
C VAL A 144 0.20 12.51 -5.91
N ALA A 145 1.47 12.21 -5.58
CA ALA A 145 1.93 12.05 -4.21
C ALA A 145 1.71 13.31 -3.36
N ALA A 146 2.14 14.47 -3.87
CA ALA A 146 1.92 15.75 -3.21
C ALA A 146 0.43 16.07 -3.05
N ALA A 147 -0.39 15.82 -4.07
CA ALA A 147 -1.83 16.03 -3.99
C ALA A 147 -2.47 15.14 -2.92
N LYS A 148 -2.08 13.85 -2.83
CA LYS A 148 -2.55 12.94 -1.77
C LYS A 148 -2.19 13.44 -0.38
N ALA A 149 -0.97 13.96 -0.21
CA ALA A 149 -0.55 14.56 1.05
C ALA A 149 -1.39 15.80 1.42
N LEU A 150 -1.70 16.66 0.44
CA LEU A 150 -2.48 17.88 0.66
C LEU A 150 -3.96 17.63 0.98
N VAL A 151 -4.55 16.57 0.42
CA VAL A 151 -5.96 16.21 0.70
C VAL A 151 -6.13 15.31 1.93
N ALA A 152 -5.03 14.88 2.56
CA ALA A 152 -5.08 14.07 3.76
C ALA A 152 -5.82 14.82 4.87
N GLY A 153 -6.96 14.27 5.31
CA GLY A 153 -7.87 14.88 6.27
C GLY A 153 -9.22 15.27 5.67
N ALA A 154 -9.27 15.61 4.38
CA ALA A 154 -10.53 15.72 3.63
C ALA A 154 -11.00 14.34 3.14
N ALA A 155 -10.05 13.50 2.73
CA ALA A 155 -10.24 12.07 2.50
C ALA A 155 -9.10 11.30 3.16
N GLY A 156 -9.35 10.03 3.51
CA GLY A 156 -8.29 9.12 3.89
C GLY A 156 -7.34 8.86 2.71
N ILE A 157 -6.08 8.50 3.01
CA ILE A 157 -5.13 8.01 2.01
C ILE A 157 -4.48 6.69 2.47
N ASP A 158 -3.95 5.92 1.53
CA ASP A 158 -3.04 4.80 1.81
C ASP A 158 -1.68 5.31 2.32
N PHE A 159 -0.90 5.99 1.49
CA PHE A 159 0.35 6.63 1.87
C PHE A 159 0.85 7.52 0.73
N VAL A 160 1.83 8.36 1.04
CA VAL A 160 2.54 9.19 0.06
C VAL A 160 3.62 8.32 -0.57
N ALA A 161 3.40 7.90 -1.82
CA ALA A 161 4.39 7.16 -2.59
C ALA A 161 5.39 8.11 -3.26
N GLY A 162 6.64 7.69 -3.35
CA GLY A 162 7.74 8.32 -4.07
C GLY A 162 8.17 7.44 -5.25
N PRO A 163 9.39 7.62 -5.77
CA PRO A 163 9.95 6.76 -6.81
C PRO A 163 10.01 5.31 -6.34
N THR A 164 9.88 4.36 -7.27
CA THR A 164 9.90 2.93 -6.96
C THR A 164 11.31 2.46 -6.57
N GLU A 165 11.40 1.45 -5.70
CA GLU A 165 12.60 1.05 -4.99
C GLU A 165 12.81 -0.47 -5.02
N LEU A 166 14.05 -0.92 -5.24
CA LEU A 166 14.46 -2.31 -5.03
C LEU A 166 15.78 -2.37 -4.27
N LEU A 167 15.79 -3.08 -3.16
CA LEU A 167 17.00 -3.47 -2.44
C LEU A 167 17.22 -4.98 -2.58
N VAL A 168 18.43 -5.37 -2.99
CA VAL A 168 18.84 -6.77 -3.10
C VAL A 168 19.92 -7.07 -2.05
N ILE A 169 19.72 -8.11 -1.23
CA ILE A 169 20.76 -8.70 -0.39
C ILE A 169 21.30 -9.93 -1.12
N ALA A 170 22.60 -9.94 -1.44
CA ALA A 170 23.20 -10.99 -2.26
C ALA A 170 24.51 -11.53 -1.67
N ASP A 171 24.68 -12.86 -1.70
CA ASP A 171 25.95 -13.53 -1.40
C ASP A 171 26.49 -14.29 -2.63
N ARG A 172 27.62 -14.98 -2.45
CA ARG A 172 28.26 -15.77 -3.53
C ARG A 172 27.42 -16.90 -4.12
N SER A 173 26.31 -17.29 -3.49
CA SER A 173 25.39 -18.31 -4.01
C SER A 173 24.31 -17.74 -4.92
N ALA A 174 24.17 -16.42 -4.99
CA ALA A 174 23.27 -15.74 -5.90
C ALA A 174 23.71 -15.95 -7.36
N ASP A 175 22.74 -16.09 -8.27
CA ASP A 175 23.00 -16.09 -9.71
C ASP A 175 23.12 -14.64 -10.22
N PRO A 176 24.32 -14.17 -10.61
CA PRO A 176 24.52 -12.77 -11.01
C PRO A 176 23.69 -12.34 -12.23
N GLU A 177 23.33 -13.28 -13.10
CA GLU A 177 22.51 -12.99 -14.29
C GLU A 177 21.05 -12.70 -13.92
N THR A 178 20.47 -13.53 -13.06
CA THR A 178 19.13 -13.30 -12.49
C THR A 178 19.08 -12.00 -11.71
N LEU A 179 20.09 -11.69 -10.88
CA LEU A 179 20.12 -10.46 -10.09
C LEU A 179 20.21 -9.21 -10.98
N ALA A 180 21.00 -9.28 -12.05
CA ALA A 180 21.05 -8.20 -13.04
C ALA A 180 19.68 -7.99 -13.70
N SER A 181 18.96 -9.08 -14.00
CA SER A 181 17.63 -9.00 -14.60
C SER A 181 16.61 -8.36 -13.66
N ASP A 182 16.62 -8.71 -12.36
CA ASP A 182 15.74 -8.11 -11.36
C ASP A 182 16.01 -6.60 -11.18
N LEU A 183 17.28 -6.21 -11.10
CA LEU A 183 17.68 -4.81 -11.02
C LEU A 183 17.27 -4.02 -12.27
N LEU A 184 17.44 -4.61 -13.46
CA LEU A 184 17.05 -3.98 -14.72
C LEU A 184 15.53 -3.83 -14.84
N ALA A 185 14.77 -4.85 -14.44
CA ALA A 185 13.30 -4.82 -14.44
C ALA A 185 12.75 -3.69 -13.57
N GLN A 186 13.37 -3.44 -12.41
CA GLN A 186 12.99 -2.29 -11.60
C GLN A 186 13.46 -0.95 -12.21
N ALA A 187 14.66 -0.92 -12.79
CA ALA A 187 15.23 0.29 -13.38
C ALA A 187 14.39 0.88 -14.52
N GLU A 188 13.72 0.03 -15.30
CA GLU A 188 12.94 0.47 -16.46
C GLU A 188 11.60 1.14 -16.11
N HIS A 189 11.10 0.97 -14.87
CA HIS A 189 9.81 1.53 -14.44
C HIS A 189 9.78 3.05 -14.45
N ASP A 190 10.82 3.68 -13.89
CA ASP A 190 10.90 5.12 -13.75
C ASP A 190 12.37 5.55 -13.85
N ALA A 191 12.61 6.70 -14.50
CA ALA A 191 13.95 7.27 -14.63
C ALA A 191 14.50 7.79 -13.30
N ASP A 192 13.69 7.88 -12.24
CA ASP A 192 14.01 8.26 -10.86
C ASP A 192 14.02 7.04 -9.90
N ALA A 193 13.86 5.81 -10.39
CA ALA A 193 13.87 4.59 -9.56
C ALA A 193 15.17 4.48 -8.74
N ARG A 194 15.06 3.92 -7.54
CA ARG A 194 16.18 3.75 -6.59
C ARG A 194 16.51 2.29 -6.38
N LEU A 195 17.79 1.95 -6.53
CA LEU A 195 18.26 0.58 -6.52
C LEU A 195 19.43 0.45 -5.55
N TRP A 196 19.40 -0.60 -4.73
CA TRP A 196 20.48 -0.93 -3.80
C TRP A 196 20.90 -2.40 -3.96
N LEU A 197 22.21 -2.63 -3.90
CA LEU A 197 22.80 -3.97 -3.79
C LEU A 197 23.64 -4.04 -2.51
N LEU A 198 23.13 -4.76 -1.51
CA LEU A 198 23.87 -5.13 -0.30
C LEU A 198 24.64 -6.43 -0.58
N ALA A 199 25.93 -6.29 -0.86
CA ALA A 199 26.78 -7.37 -1.33
C ALA A 199 27.62 -7.98 -0.20
N LEU A 200 27.55 -9.31 -0.06
CA LEU A 200 28.39 -10.10 0.85
C LEU A 200 29.62 -10.63 0.09
N GLY A 201 30.44 -9.71 -0.41
CA GLY A 201 31.69 -9.98 -1.12
C GLY A 201 31.80 -9.28 -2.48
N GLU A 202 33.03 -9.08 -2.94
CA GLU A 202 33.29 -8.27 -4.15
C GLU A 202 32.98 -8.98 -5.46
N LYS A 203 33.05 -10.32 -5.48
CA LYS A 203 32.83 -11.10 -6.71
C LYS A 203 31.41 -10.91 -7.27
N ILE A 204 30.39 -10.93 -6.41
CA ILE A 204 29.00 -10.78 -6.85
C ILE A 204 28.75 -9.41 -7.47
N VAL A 205 29.39 -8.36 -6.97
CA VAL A 205 29.28 -7.00 -7.53
C VAL A 205 29.87 -6.94 -8.94
N ARG A 206 31.08 -7.48 -9.13
CA ARG A 206 31.74 -7.51 -10.45
C ARG A 206 30.91 -8.29 -11.47
N ASP A 207 30.39 -9.44 -11.06
CA ASP A 207 29.59 -10.28 -11.94
C ASP A 207 28.26 -9.63 -12.31
N VAL A 208 27.49 -9.11 -11.33
CA VAL A 208 26.22 -8.41 -11.58
C VAL A 208 26.42 -7.22 -12.52
N ARG A 209 27.50 -6.42 -12.31
CA ARG A 209 27.80 -5.28 -13.19
C ARG A 209 28.01 -5.72 -14.65
N ARG A 210 28.73 -6.82 -14.87
CA ARG A 210 28.97 -7.37 -16.22
C ARG A 210 27.67 -7.84 -16.88
N HIS A 211 26.79 -8.52 -16.14
CA HIS A 211 25.50 -8.98 -16.67
C HIS A 211 24.55 -7.81 -16.93
N LEU A 212 24.48 -6.82 -16.03
CA LEU A 212 23.70 -5.60 -16.23
C LEU A 212 24.11 -4.87 -17.52
N GLN A 213 25.41 -4.68 -17.73
CA GLN A 213 25.91 -4.07 -18.96
C GLN A 213 25.42 -4.83 -20.19
N ARG A 214 25.53 -6.17 -20.21
CA ARG A 214 25.06 -6.97 -21.35
C ARG A 214 23.54 -6.84 -21.57
N GLN A 215 22.75 -6.93 -20.50
CA GLN A 215 21.29 -6.93 -20.59
C GLN A 215 20.73 -5.57 -21.02
N ILE A 216 21.30 -4.45 -20.56
CA ILE A 216 20.89 -3.09 -21.00
C ILE A 216 21.09 -2.92 -22.51
N HIS A 217 22.17 -3.46 -23.08
CA HIS A 217 22.41 -3.41 -24.53
C HIS A 217 21.38 -4.23 -25.33
N GLY A 218 20.73 -5.21 -24.70
CA GLY A 218 19.62 -5.96 -25.29
C GLY A 218 18.31 -5.17 -25.37
N LEU A 219 18.17 -4.07 -24.61
CA LEU A 219 17.01 -3.18 -24.73
C LEU A 219 17.11 -2.34 -26.02
N PRO A 220 15.98 -2.04 -26.69
CA PRO A 220 15.98 -1.26 -27.93
C PRO A 220 16.68 0.09 -27.76
N ALA A 221 17.69 0.34 -28.61
CA ALA A 221 18.46 1.59 -28.58
C ALA A 221 17.56 2.81 -28.76
N GLY A 222 17.78 3.86 -27.96
CA GLY A 222 17.00 5.09 -27.99
C GLY A 222 15.57 4.98 -27.43
N SER A 223 15.12 3.80 -26.99
CA SER A 223 13.78 3.66 -26.39
C SER A 223 13.67 4.38 -25.04
N PRO A 224 12.49 4.96 -24.71
CA PRO A 224 12.27 5.58 -23.41
C PRO A 224 12.50 4.64 -22.21
N ILE A 225 12.25 3.34 -22.40
CA ILE A 225 12.46 2.27 -21.41
C ILE A 225 13.96 2.13 -21.12
N ARG A 226 14.79 2.02 -22.18
CA ARG A 226 16.24 1.96 -22.02
C ARG A 226 16.81 3.23 -21.37
N GLN A 227 16.33 4.41 -21.75
CA GLN A 227 16.75 5.67 -21.13
C GLN A 227 16.41 5.73 -19.64
N ALA A 228 15.22 5.27 -19.25
CA ALA A 228 14.83 5.18 -17.84
C ALA A 228 15.75 4.22 -17.08
N ALA A 229 15.99 3.03 -17.63
CA ALA A 229 16.88 2.03 -17.04
C ALA A 229 18.31 2.56 -16.86
N GLU A 230 18.90 3.18 -17.90
CA GLU A 230 20.24 3.77 -17.85
C GLU A 230 20.33 4.90 -16.80
N SER A 231 19.31 5.77 -16.73
CA SER A 231 19.22 6.83 -15.72
C SER A 231 19.20 6.26 -14.30
N SER A 232 18.34 5.29 -14.03
CA SER A 232 18.18 4.69 -12.70
C SER A 232 19.40 3.87 -12.27
N LEU A 233 19.97 3.08 -13.18
CA LEU A 233 21.17 2.28 -12.91
C LEU A 233 22.43 3.15 -12.75
N SER A 234 22.48 4.35 -13.32
CA SER A 234 23.59 5.28 -13.06
C SER A 234 23.69 5.74 -11.60
N ARG A 235 22.60 5.56 -10.81
CA ARG A 235 22.49 5.95 -9.41
C ARG A 235 22.32 4.74 -8.47
N ILE A 236 22.60 3.52 -8.94
CA ILE A 236 22.57 2.32 -8.09
C ILE A 236 23.60 2.45 -6.98
N GLU A 237 23.19 2.17 -5.74
CA GLU A 237 24.07 2.16 -4.59
C GLU A 237 24.50 0.72 -4.27
N VAL A 238 25.81 0.46 -4.29
CA VAL A 238 26.36 -0.84 -3.92
C VAL A 238 27.05 -0.71 -2.57
N ILE A 239 26.59 -1.48 -1.59
CA ILE A 239 27.08 -1.44 -0.21
C ILE A 239 27.70 -2.80 0.09
N GLN A 240 29.01 -2.81 0.40
CA GLN A 240 29.68 -4.01 0.88
C GLN A 240 29.31 -4.24 2.35
N CYS A 241 28.88 -5.45 2.68
CA CYS A 241 28.60 -5.86 4.05
C CYS A 241 29.57 -6.96 4.47
N GLY A 242 30.20 -6.81 5.64
CA GLY A 242 31.07 -7.82 6.24
C GLY A 242 30.29 -9.01 6.79
N SER A 243 28.99 -8.86 7.04
CA SER A 243 28.14 -9.95 7.51
C SER A 243 26.68 -9.83 7.07
N ARG A 244 25.96 -10.96 7.13
CA ARG A 244 24.51 -10.99 6.91
C ARG A 244 23.73 -10.14 7.91
N ALA A 245 24.23 -10.02 9.15
CA ALA A 245 23.61 -9.19 10.17
C ALA A 245 23.69 -7.71 9.78
N GLU A 246 24.86 -7.25 9.35
CA GLU A 246 25.08 -5.89 8.85
C GLU A 246 24.22 -5.59 7.62
N ALA A 247 24.08 -6.55 6.69
CA ALA A 247 23.18 -6.40 5.55
C ALA A 247 21.71 -6.24 5.97
N CYS A 248 21.25 -6.99 6.99
CA CYS A 248 19.90 -6.82 7.53
C CYS A 248 19.73 -5.44 8.20
N GLU A 249 20.72 -4.97 8.95
CA GLU A 249 20.70 -3.65 9.57
C GLU A 249 20.64 -2.53 8.53
N ALA A 250 21.45 -2.62 7.48
CA ALA A 250 21.41 -1.68 6.36
C ALA A 250 20.06 -1.71 5.65
N ALA A 251 19.50 -2.90 5.37
CA ALA A 251 18.18 -3.03 4.77
C ALA A 251 17.08 -2.39 5.65
N ASN A 252 17.12 -2.62 6.96
CA ASN A 252 16.17 -2.00 7.90
C ASN A 252 16.34 -0.48 8.00
N ARG A 253 17.56 0.04 7.81
CA ARG A 253 17.82 1.48 7.75
C ARG A 253 17.31 2.11 6.45
N ILE A 254 17.41 1.40 5.34
CA ILE A 254 16.88 1.88 4.06
C ILE A 254 15.35 1.79 4.05
N ALA A 255 14.79 0.72 4.63
CA ALA A 255 13.35 0.44 4.68
C ALA A 255 12.70 0.49 3.27
N PRO A 256 13.15 -0.40 2.37
CA PRO A 256 12.81 -0.33 0.95
C PRO A 256 11.36 -0.73 0.66
N GLU A 257 10.84 -0.24 -0.47
CA GLU A 257 9.60 -0.74 -1.07
C GLU A 257 9.66 -2.27 -1.32
N HIS A 258 10.63 -2.72 -2.13
CA HIS A 258 10.86 -4.13 -2.43
C HIS A 258 12.19 -4.59 -1.84
N LEU A 259 12.18 -5.73 -1.13
CA LEU A 259 13.37 -6.38 -0.60
C LEU A 259 13.53 -7.77 -1.23
N SER A 260 14.60 -7.99 -2.00
CA SER A 260 14.96 -9.30 -2.56
C SER A 260 16.13 -9.92 -1.80
N VAL A 261 15.97 -11.15 -1.32
CA VAL A 261 16.98 -11.88 -0.54
C VAL A 261 17.49 -13.07 -1.36
N GLN A 262 18.69 -12.90 -1.91
CA GLN A 262 19.38 -13.83 -2.81
C GLN A 262 20.65 -14.35 -2.13
N VAL A 263 20.46 -15.06 -1.02
CA VAL A 263 21.55 -15.68 -0.25
C VAL A 263 21.26 -17.15 0.01
N SER A 264 22.28 -17.91 0.39
CA SER A 264 22.08 -19.30 0.83
C SER A 264 21.30 -19.35 2.15
N SER A 265 20.33 -20.26 2.28
CA SER A 265 19.42 -20.33 3.43
C SER A 265 18.73 -18.98 3.76
N PRO A 266 18.01 -18.36 2.81
CA PRO A 266 17.57 -16.98 2.92
C PRO A 266 16.54 -16.76 4.04
N ARG A 267 15.78 -17.82 4.41
CA ARG A 267 14.82 -17.76 5.52
C ARG A 267 15.46 -17.51 6.89
N ALA A 268 16.77 -17.77 7.04
CA ALA A 268 17.49 -17.49 8.28
C ALA A 268 17.57 -15.98 8.60
N LEU A 269 17.34 -15.11 7.61
CA LEU A 269 17.37 -13.66 7.80
C LEU A 269 16.04 -13.06 8.27
N LEU A 270 14.92 -13.79 8.15
CA LEU A 270 13.59 -13.26 8.44
C LEU A 270 13.43 -12.64 9.83
N PRO A 271 13.96 -13.23 10.93
CA PRO A 271 13.83 -12.62 12.25
C PRO A 271 14.54 -11.26 12.40
N ARG A 272 15.46 -10.93 11.48
CA ARG A 272 16.23 -9.68 11.51
C ARG A 272 15.70 -8.62 10.54
N LEU A 273 14.84 -8.98 9.60
CA LEU A 273 14.27 -8.05 8.62
C LEU A 273 12.93 -7.54 9.15
N VAL A 274 12.84 -6.25 9.44
CA VAL A 274 11.68 -5.65 10.10
C VAL A 274 11.07 -4.48 9.32
N ASN A 275 11.82 -3.82 8.44
CA ASN A 275 11.32 -2.71 7.62
C ASN A 275 11.44 -3.04 6.13
N TYR A 276 10.33 -3.37 5.48
CA TYR A 276 10.21 -3.57 4.03
C TYR A 276 8.75 -3.49 3.60
N GLY A 277 8.48 -3.06 2.37
CA GLY A 277 7.11 -3.10 1.81
C GLY A 277 6.69 -4.52 1.44
N SER A 278 7.50 -5.20 0.63
CA SER A 278 7.32 -6.61 0.26
C SER A 278 8.67 -7.35 0.18
N LEU A 279 8.66 -8.63 0.56
CA LEU A 279 9.85 -9.46 0.69
C LEU A 279 9.83 -10.64 -0.28
N PHE A 280 10.89 -10.77 -1.07
CA PHE A 280 11.08 -11.79 -2.09
C PHE A 280 12.25 -12.71 -1.71
N ILE A 281 12.01 -14.01 -1.64
CA ILE A 281 12.95 -14.98 -1.06
C ILE A 281 13.32 -16.03 -2.10
N GLY A 282 14.62 -16.14 -2.41
CA GLY A 282 15.16 -17.15 -3.30
C GLY A 282 15.04 -16.80 -4.79
N SER A 283 15.74 -17.57 -5.63
CA SER A 283 15.99 -17.27 -7.04
C SER A 283 14.74 -17.29 -7.93
N GLY A 284 13.71 -18.06 -7.56
CA GLY A 284 12.44 -18.10 -8.30
C GLY A 284 11.51 -16.91 -8.01
N SER A 285 11.84 -16.05 -7.05
CA SER A 285 10.97 -14.99 -6.55
C SER A 285 11.30 -13.63 -7.19
N ALA A 286 11.22 -13.53 -8.51
CA ALA A 286 11.39 -12.26 -9.21
C ALA A 286 10.37 -11.22 -8.72
N VAL A 287 10.80 -9.97 -8.55
CA VAL A 287 9.94 -8.86 -8.06
C VAL A 287 8.71 -8.67 -8.96
N ALA A 288 8.90 -8.81 -10.28
CA ALA A 288 7.83 -8.76 -11.26
C ALA A 288 6.70 -9.77 -10.99
N LEU A 289 6.98 -10.95 -10.42
CA LEU A 289 5.91 -11.88 -10.03
C LEU A 289 5.04 -11.30 -8.91
N GLY A 290 5.64 -10.52 -8.00
CA GLY A 290 4.98 -9.65 -7.03
C GLY A 290 4.01 -8.69 -7.68
N ASP A 291 4.50 -7.96 -8.69
CA ASP A 291 3.76 -6.88 -9.34
C ASP A 291 2.53 -7.34 -10.11
N TYR A 292 2.49 -8.61 -10.51
CA TYR A 292 1.45 -9.10 -11.41
C TYR A 292 0.59 -10.23 -10.83
N VAL A 293 1.20 -11.29 -10.27
CA VAL A 293 0.48 -12.58 -10.16
C VAL A 293 0.65 -13.33 -8.86
N SER A 294 1.65 -13.04 -8.03
CA SER A 294 1.95 -13.87 -6.86
C SER A 294 0.83 -13.82 -5.80
N GLY A 295 0.17 -12.67 -5.63
CA GLY A 295 -1.01 -12.47 -4.78
C GLY A 295 -0.93 -11.25 -3.85
N PRO A 296 0.19 -11.01 -3.13
CA PRO A 296 0.40 -9.77 -2.37
C PRO A 296 0.32 -8.51 -3.24
N ASN A 297 0.17 -7.35 -2.59
CA ASN A 297 -0.09 -6.08 -3.25
C ASN A 297 1.22 -5.37 -3.66
N HIS A 298 1.25 -4.78 -4.85
CA HIS A 298 2.39 -3.99 -5.33
C HIS A 298 2.29 -2.49 -5.05
N ILE A 299 1.16 -2.02 -4.51
CA ILE A 299 1.02 -0.63 -4.10
C ILE A 299 1.70 -0.60 -2.73
N LEU A 300 2.97 -0.20 -2.72
CA LEU A 300 3.87 -0.33 -1.58
C LEU A 300 4.41 1.03 -1.13
N PRO A 301 4.75 1.18 0.16
CA PRO A 301 5.38 2.39 0.67
C PRO A 301 6.84 2.46 0.19
N THR A 302 7.25 3.64 -0.24
CA THR A 302 8.63 3.96 -0.67
C THR A 302 9.24 5.00 0.28
N ALA A 303 10.46 5.47 0.00
CA ALA A 303 11.11 6.59 0.68
C ALA A 303 11.19 6.39 2.21
N GLY A 304 11.42 5.15 2.64
CA GLY A 304 11.53 4.77 4.05
C GLY A 304 10.18 4.65 4.79
N ALA A 305 9.04 4.88 4.12
CA ALA A 305 7.72 4.75 4.75
C ALA A 305 7.42 3.30 5.18
N ALA A 306 8.17 2.31 4.69
CA ALA A 306 8.10 0.93 5.17
C ALA A 306 8.46 0.77 6.66
N ARG A 307 9.01 1.80 7.32
CA ARG A 307 9.22 1.85 8.78
C ARG A 307 7.94 1.94 9.59
N HIS A 308 6.88 2.49 9.01
CA HIS A 308 5.62 2.77 9.73
C HIS A 308 4.37 2.38 8.93
N SER A 309 4.53 1.89 7.70
CA SER A 309 3.44 1.41 6.86
C SER A 309 3.82 0.11 6.18
N GLY A 310 2.86 -0.78 6.00
CA GLY A 310 2.95 -1.86 5.03
C GLY A 310 2.37 -1.43 3.68
N GLY A 311 2.42 -2.35 2.71
CA GLY A 311 1.70 -2.23 1.45
C GLY A 311 0.19 -2.09 1.61
N LEU A 312 -0.48 -1.66 0.53
CA LEU A 312 -1.92 -1.63 0.47
C LEU A 312 -2.47 -3.03 0.75
N SER A 313 -3.43 -3.12 1.67
CA SER A 313 -4.05 -4.38 2.06
C SER A 313 -5.54 -4.18 2.23
N VAL A 314 -6.29 -5.29 2.29
CA VAL A 314 -7.73 -5.24 2.60
C VAL A 314 -8.02 -4.50 3.91
N LEU A 315 -7.08 -4.50 4.86
CA LEU A 315 -7.24 -3.86 6.16
C LEU A 315 -7.28 -2.33 6.04
N ARG A 316 -6.65 -1.75 5.02
CA ARG A 316 -6.72 -0.30 4.75
C ARG A 316 -8.13 0.17 4.39
N PHE A 317 -8.95 -0.74 3.88
CA PHE A 317 -10.34 -0.49 3.51
C PHE A 317 -11.33 -0.78 4.63
N LEU A 318 -10.84 -1.14 5.83
CA LEU A 318 -11.67 -1.44 7.00
C LEU A 318 -11.43 -0.39 8.10
N LYS A 319 -12.53 0.08 8.67
CA LYS A 319 -12.59 0.89 9.89
C LYS A 319 -12.78 -0.05 11.07
N VAL A 320 -11.87 0.00 12.02
CA VAL A 320 -12.00 -0.66 13.32
C VAL A 320 -12.74 0.30 14.25
N VAL A 321 -13.98 -0.02 14.61
CA VAL A 321 -14.83 0.85 15.44
C VAL A 321 -15.24 0.12 16.71
N THR A 322 -15.48 0.87 17.78
CA THR A 322 -15.81 0.31 19.09
C THR A 322 -17.25 0.61 19.50
N ILE A 323 -17.85 -0.29 20.28
CA ILE A 323 -19.16 -0.11 20.92
C ILE A 323 -18.97 -0.28 22.41
N GLN A 324 -19.64 0.55 23.20
CA GLN A 324 -19.58 0.53 24.65
C GLN A 324 -21.01 0.60 25.21
N GLU A 325 -21.38 -0.37 26.03
CA GLU A 325 -22.66 -0.41 26.73
C GLU A 325 -22.40 -0.61 28.22
N VAL A 326 -22.81 0.36 29.04
CA VAL A 326 -22.76 0.26 30.49
C VAL A 326 -24.16 0.00 31.01
N LYS A 327 -24.38 -1.19 31.56
CA LYS A 327 -25.64 -1.58 32.19
C LYS A 327 -25.72 -0.98 33.60
N GLN A 328 -26.94 -0.91 34.13
CA GLN A 328 -27.20 -0.39 35.48
C GLN A 328 -26.33 -1.05 36.55
N ALA A 329 -26.05 -2.36 36.44
CA ALA A 329 -25.20 -3.08 37.38
C ALA A 329 -23.72 -2.62 37.37
N GLY A 330 -23.21 -2.10 36.26
CA GLY A 330 -21.82 -1.62 36.16
C GLY A 330 -21.64 -0.15 36.52
N LEU A 331 -22.73 0.61 36.39
CA LEU A 331 -22.71 2.07 36.52
C LEU A 331 -22.19 2.58 37.87
N PRO A 332 -22.54 2.02 39.05
CA PRO A 332 -22.05 2.54 40.33
C PRO A 332 -20.53 2.56 40.44
N ARG A 333 -19.86 1.49 40.00
CA ARG A 333 -18.39 1.38 40.09
C ARG A 333 -17.71 2.26 39.05
N LEU A 334 -18.13 2.16 37.78
CA LEU A 334 -17.53 2.95 36.69
C LEU A 334 -17.78 4.44 36.89
N GLY A 335 -18.99 4.79 37.33
CA GLY A 335 -19.39 6.18 37.46
C GLY A 335 -18.60 6.93 38.52
N ARG A 336 -18.45 6.36 39.72
CA ARG A 336 -17.67 6.99 40.81
C ARG A 336 -16.22 7.26 40.40
N VAL A 337 -15.58 6.28 39.76
CA VAL A 337 -14.19 6.44 39.27
C VAL A 337 -14.14 7.44 38.13
N GLY A 338 -15.07 7.37 37.17
CA GLY A 338 -15.11 8.29 36.02
C GLY A 338 -15.34 9.74 36.43
N MET A 339 -16.18 9.99 37.44
CA MET A 339 -16.36 11.31 38.03
C MET A 339 -15.08 11.83 38.67
N LEU A 340 -14.40 11.00 39.48
CA LEU A 340 -13.13 11.38 40.09
C LEU A 340 -12.08 11.73 39.02
N MET A 341 -11.96 10.90 37.98
CA MET A 341 -11.04 11.18 36.86
C MET A 341 -11.38 12.51 36.19
N ALA A 342 -12.66 12.75 35.87
CA ALA A 342 -13.10 14.01 35.28
C ALA A 342 -12.82 15.21 36.20
N SER A 343 -13.00 15.08 37.51
CA SER A 343 -12.68 16.13 38.49
C SER A 343 -11.17 16.39 38.58
N LEU A 344 -10.33 15.35 38.55
CA LEU A 344 -8.87 15.50 38.53
C LEU A 344 -8.37 16.23 37.28
N GLU A 345 -9.08 16.09 36.16
CA GLU A 345 -8.80 16.79 34.90
C GLU A 345 -9.48 18.18 34.82
N GLY A 346 -10.25 18.58 35.83
CA GLY A 346 -11.01 19.84 35.81
C GLY A 346 -12.19 19.86 34.83
N LEU A 347 -12.65 18.70 34.36
CA LEU A 347 -13.74 18.54 33.40
C LEU A 347 -15.10 18.36 34.10
N GLU A 348 -15.60 19.41 34.73
CA GLU A 348 -16.81 19.37 35.56
C GLU A 348 -18.07 18.87 34.82
N ALA A 349 -18.23 19.24 33.54
CA ALA A 349 -19.36 18.78 32.72
C ALA A 349 -19.33 17.26 32.47
N HIS A 350 -18.13 16.67 32.37
CA HIS A 350 -17.97 15.22 32.23
C HIS A 350 -18.37 14.51 33.52
N ALA A 351 -17.88 14.98 34.67
CA ALA A 351 -18.27 14.46 35.98
C ALA A 351 -19.79 14.55 36.19
N ARG A 352 -20.40 15.70 35.87
CA ARG A 352 -21.85 15.91 35.98
C ARG A 352 -22.66 14.95 35.12
N SER A 353 -22.25 14.72 33.87
CA SER A 353 -22.90 13.77 32.97
C SER A 353 -22.97 12.36 33.59
N ILE A 354 -21.91 11.95 34.29
CA ILE A 354 -21.86 10.66 34.99
C ILE A 354 -22.70 10.69 36.26
N GLY A 355 -22.58 11.74 37.09
CA GLY A 355 -23.32 11.89 38.34
C GLY A 355 -24.84 11.84 38.17
N ILE A 356 -25.38 12.50 37.13
CA ILE A 356 -26.81 12.45 36.81
C ILE A 356 -27.27 10.99 36.59
N ARG A 357 -26.46 10.16 35.92
CA ARG A 357 -26.80 8.75 35.69
C ARG A 357 -26.74 7.92 36.98
N LEU A 358 -25.92 8.33 37.95
CA LEU A 358 -25.88 7.76 39.30
C LEU A 358 -27.03 8.25 40.22
N GLY A 359 -27.86 9.17 39.74
CA GLY A 359 -28.92 9.79 40.54
C GLY A 359 -28.42 10.92 41.45
N GLU A 360 -27.20 11.42 41.25
CA GLU A 360 -26.72 12.62 41.94
C GLU A 360 -27.43 13.84 41.36
N ARG A 361 -28.06 14.63 42.23
CA ARG A 361 -28.68 15.90 41.82
C ARG A 361 -27.56 16.92 41.59
N PRO A 362 -27.46 17.55 40.41
CA PRO A 362 -26.50 18.60 40.20
C PRO A 362 -26.76 19.75 41.18
N VAL A 363 -25.73 20.22 41.88
CA VAL A 363 -25.78 21.52 42.55
C VAL A 363 -25.92 22.56 41.44
N GLU A 364 -26.94 23.43 41.52
CA GLU A 364 -27.23 24.43 40.50
C GLU A 364 -25.96 25.23 40.18
N ALA A 365 -25.44 25.05 38.96
CA ALA A 365 -24.56 26.04 38.39
C ALA A 365 -25.48 27.09 37.80
N VAL A 366 -25.54 28.25 38.45
CA VAL A 366 -26.10 29.47 37.86
C VAL A 366 -25.27 29.73 36.61
N LEU A 367 -25.82 29.41 35.44
CA LEU A 367 -25.27 29.85 34.18
C LEU A 367 -25.45 31.37 34.16
N PHE A 368 -24.35 32.11 34.10
CA PHE A 368 -24.41 33.56 33.88
C PHE A 368 -25.22 33.84 32.60
N SER A 369 -26.17 34.76 32.76
CA SER A 369 -27.03 35.39 31.76
C SER A 369 -26.28 35.95 30.56
#